data_AF-A0A523YDZ8-F1
#
_entry.id   AF-A0A523YDZ8-F1
#
_cell.length_a   1.000
_cell.length_b   1.000
_cell.length_c   1.000
_cell.angle_alpha   90.00
_cell.angle_beta   90.00
_cell.angle_gamma   90.00
#
_symmetry.space_group_name_H-M   'P 1'
#
loop_
_entity.id
_entity.type
_entity.pdbx_description
1 polymer ?
#
loop_
_entity_poly.entity_id
_entity_poly.type
_entity_poly.pdbx_seq_one_letter_code
_entity_poly.pdbx_strand_id
1 'polypeptide(L)'
;MKDLPQWLNKKSWTEWIQFRKELRKPLKPTTIKLQLKMLEQHKENHIEIIETSIQNGWQGLFAKKARCYPQKEVEVGSIEWQMQQQREVIDVTIENS
;
A
#
# COMPACT_ATOMS: atom_id res chain seq x y z
N MET A 1 1.06 -5.43 -32.58
CA MET A 1 1.42 -5.10 -31.18
C MET A 1 0.15 -4.56 -30.54
N LYS A 2 -0.33 -5.13 -29.42
CA LYS A 2 -1.59 -4.69 -28.81
C LYS A 2 -1.48 -3.23 -28.39
N ASP A 3 -2.42 -2.41 -28.83
CA ASP A 3 -2.47 -0.98 -28.56
C ASP A 3 -2.39 -0.72 -27.06
N LEU A 4 -1.32 -0.02 -26.64
CA LEU A 4 -1.20 0.46 -25.27
C LEU A 4 -2.09 1.71 -25.13
N PRO A 5 -2.83 1.84 -24.02
CA PRO A 5 -3.67 3.02 -23.82
C PRO A 5 -2.85 4.30 -23.78
N GLN A 6 -3.39 5.40 -24.30
CA GLN A 6 -2.68 6.69 -24.39
C GLN A 6 -2.28 7.27 -23.02
N TRP A 7 -3.04 6.96 -21.97
CA TRP A 7 -2.74 7.40 -20.60
C TRP A 7 -1.57 6.66 -19.95
N LEU A 8 -1.14 5.53 -20.52
CA LEU A 8 -0.09 4.71 -19.95
C LEU A 8 1.28 5.20 -20.41
N ASN A 9 2.17 5.48 -19.45
CA ASN A 9 3.55 5.77 -19.75
C ASN A 9 4.24 4.55 -20.39
N LYS A 10 4.64 4.69 -21.65
CA LYS A 10 5.26 3.61 -22.43
C LYS A 10 6.63 3.19 -21.88
N LYS A 11 7.37 4.11 -21.27
CA LYS A 11 8.71 3.85 -20.75
C LYS A 11 8.64 2.91 -19.55
N SER A 12 7.88 3.27 -18.52
CA SER A 12 7.74 2.43 -17.31
C SER A 12 7.12 1.07 -17.63
N TRP A 13 6.14 1.02 -18.54
CA TRP A 13 5.58 -0.25 -19.00
C TRP A 13 6.58 -1.14 -19.75
N THR A 14 7.50 -0.55 -20.51
CA THR A 14 8.55 -1.30 -21.21
C THR A 14 9.56 -1.88 -20.22
N GLU A 15 9.96 -1.10 -19.21
CA GLU A 15 10.80 -1.57 -18.11
C GLU A 15 10.14 -2.73 -17.35
N TRP A 16 8.82 -2.67 -17.11
CA TRP A 16 8.06 -3.76 -16.52
C TRP A 16 8.10 -5.05 -17.36
N ILE A 17 7.92 -4.94 -18.68
CA ILE A 17 8.01 -6.09 -19.59
C ILE A 17 9.42 -6.69 -19.55
N GLN A 18 10.44 -5.83 -19.55
CA GLN A 18 11.85 -6.25 -19.50
C GLN A 18 12.16 -6.99 -18.20
N PHE A 19 11.75 -6.45 -17.05
CA PHE A 19 11.86 -7.11 -15.75
C PHE A 19 11.19 -8.50 -15.74
N ARG A 20 9.99 -8.61 -16.34
CA ARG A 20 9.28 -9.90 -16.46
C ARG A 20 9.99 -10.90 -17.37
N LYS A 21 10.70 -10.42 -18.39
CA LYS A 21 11.54 -11.22 -19.29
C LYS A 21 12.76 -11.76 -18.54
N GLU A 22 13.40 -10.93 -17.71
CA GLU A 22 14.52 -11.32 -16.85
C GLU A 22 14.11 -12.39 -15.84
N LEU A 23 12.91 -12.28 -15.26
CA LEU A 23 12.32 -13.32 -14.42
C LEU A 23 11.92 -14.61 -15.18
N ARG A 24 12.09 -14.66 -16.50
CA ARG A 24 11.66 -15.77 -17.39
C ARG A 24 10.16 -16.12 -17.24
N LYS A 25 9.36 -15.16 -16.78
CA LYS A 25 7.91 -15.30 -16.58
C LYS A 25 7.18 -14.34 -17.51
N PRO A 26 7.06 -14.67 -18.81
CA PRO A 26 6.38 -13.80 -19.77
C PRO A 26 4.96 -13.49 -19.30
N LEU A 27 4.52 -12.27 -19.52
CA LEU A 27 3.19 -11.82 -19.13
C LEU A 27 2.14 -12.53 -19.98
N LYS A 28 1.21 -13.24 -19.33
CA LYS A 28 0.04 -13.79 -19.99
C LYS A 28 -0.91 -12.65 -20.39
N PRO A 29 -1.63 -12.76 -21.50
CA PRO A 29 -2.56 -11.71 -21.94
C PRO A 29 -3.67 -11.43 -20.91
N THR A 30 -4.05 -12.43 -20.11
CA THR A 30 -4.99 -12.27 -18.98
C THR A 30 -4.40 -11.38 -17.88
N THR A 31 -3.14 -11.60 -17.52
CA THR A 31 -2.43 -10.79 -16.52
C THR A 31 -2.28 -9.34 -16.98
N ILE A 32 -1.96 -9.12 -18.26
CA ILE A 32 -1.85 -7.76 -18.83
C ILE A 32 -3.19 -7.02 -18.69
N LYS A 33 -4.32 -7.66 -19.04
CA LYS A 33 -5.65 -7.05 -18.90
C LYS A 33 -5.97 -6.65 -17.46
N LEU A 34 -5.68 -7.52 -16.50
CA LEU A 34 -5.92 -7.24 -15.08
C LEU A 34 -5.01 -6.12 -14.55
N GLN A 35 -3.74 -6.12 -14.94
CA GLN A 35 -2.78 -5.08 -14.58
C GLN A 35 -3.20 -3.73 -15.16
N LEU A 36 -3.58 -3.68 -16.44
CA LEU A 36 -4.08 -2.46 -17.06
C LEU A 36 -5.35 -1.95 -16.38
N LYS A 37 -6.29 -2.83 -16.03
CA LYS A 37 -7.50 -2.45 -15.28
C LYS A 37 -7.14 -1.82 -13.92
N MET A 38 -6.15 -2.37 -13.21
CA MET A 38 -5.71 -1.80 -11.94
C MET A 38 -5.01 -0.45 -12.14
N LEU A 39 -4.11 -0.33 -13.12
CA LEU A 39 -3.44 0.93 -13.44
C LEU A 39 -4.43 1.99 -13.94
N GLU A 40 -5.52 1.59 -14.59
CA GLU A 40 -6.60 2.49 -15.01
C GLU A 40 -7.34 3.11 -13.81
N GLN A 41 -7.43 2.40 -12.69
CA GLN A 41 -7.98 2.95 -11.44
C GLN A 41 -7.01 3.90 -10.73
N HIS A 42 -5.72 3.84 -11.08
CA HIS A 42 -4.65 4.64 -10.47
C HIS A 42 -3.84 5.40 -11.53
N LYS A 43 -4.54 6.05 -12.47
CA LYS A 43 -3.91 6.76 -13.60
C LYS A 43 -2.91 7.81 -13.17
N GLU A 44 -3.09 8.47 -12.03
CA GLU A 44 -2.12 9.48 -11.56
C GLU A 44 -0.80 8.85 -11.08
N ASN A 45 -0.86 7.65 -10.48
CA ASN A 45 0.27 7.01 -9.78
C ASN A 45 0.82 5.78 -10.50
N HIS A 46 0.36 5.48 -11.72
CA HIS A 46 0.69 4.26 -12.44
C HIS A 46 2.20 4.05 -12.64
N ILE A 47 2.96 5.13 -12.84
CA ILE A 47 4.43 5.09 -12.99
C ILE A 47 5.07 4.62 -11.69
N GLU A 48 4.74 5.27 -10.57
CA GLU A 48 5.29 4.97 -9.25
C GLU A 48 4.97 3.53 -8.83
N ILE A 49 3.77 3.03 -9.15
CA ILE A 49 3.36 1.65 -8.90
C ILE A 49 4.27 0.65 -9.61
N ILE A 50 4.58 0.92 -10.89
CA ILE A 50 5.44 0.07 -11.70
C ILE A 50 6.87 0.10 -11.16
N GLU A 51 7.44 1.30 -10.97
CA GLU A 51 8.80 1.47 -10.47
C GLU A 51 8.98 0.82 -9.09
N THR A 52 8.05 1.05 -8.17
CA THR A 52 8.06 0.42 -6.84
C THR A 52 8.02 -1.11 -6.94
N SER A 53 7.24 -1.66 -7.87
CA SER A 53 7.13 -3.11 -8.05
C SER A 53 8.43 -3.69 -8.62
N ILE A 54 9.09 -3.00 -9.55
CA ILE A 54 10.39 -3.39 -10.10
C ILE A 54 11.47 -3.30 -9.03
N GLN A 55 11.54 -2.18 -8.31
CA GLN A 55 12.51 -1.94 -7.25
C GLN A 55 12.45 -2.99 -6.14
N ASN A 56 11.24 -3.43 -5.78
CA ASN A 56 11.03 -4.47 -4.77
C ASN A 56 11.10 -5.90 -5.34
N GLY A 57 11.27 -6.07 -6.67
CA GLY A 57 11.29 -7.37 -7.32
C GLY A 57 9.96 -8.13 -7.28
N TRP A 58 8.83 -7.42 -7.16
CA TRP A 58 7.52 -8.04 -7.05
C TRP A 58 7.02 -8.59 -8.39
N GLN A 59 6.40 -9.78 -8.36
CA GLN A 59 5.86 -10.41 -9.56
C GLN A 59 4.55 -9.75 -10.05
N GLY A 60 3.88 -8.97 -9.20
CA GLY A 60 2.64 -8.26 -9.49
C GLY A 60 2.76 -6.76 -9.27
N LEU A 61 1.83 -6.01 -9.87
CA LEU A 61 1.70 -4.57 -9.63
C LEU A 61 0.72 -4.36 -8.49
N PHE A 62 1.10 -3.55 -7.50
CA PHE A 62 0.27 -3.24 -6.35
C PHE A 62 0.26 -1.73 -6.13
N ALA A 63 -0.94 -1.14 -6.15
CA ALA A 63 -1.11 0.25 -5.74
C ALA A 63 -0.69 0.40 -4.28
N LYS A 64 0.06 1.46 -3.96
CA LYS A 64 0.29 1.83 -2.57
C LYS A 64 -1.09 2.06 -1.95
N LYS A 65 -1.51 1.15 -1.06
CA LYS A 65 -2.64 1.43 -0.18
C LYS A 65 -2.25 2.69 0.58
N ALA A 66 -2.97 3.79 0.36
CA ALA A 66 -3.07 4.79 1.41
C ALA A 66 -3.40 3.99 2.67
N ARG A 67 -2.53 4.04 3.68
CA ARG A 67 -2.89 3.46 4.97
C ARG A 67 -4.06 4.28 5.47
N CYS A 68 -5.28 3.90 5.10
CA CYS A 68 -6.39 4.06 6.02
C CYS A 68 -6.07 3.09 7.15
N TYR A 69 -5.27 3.55 8.10
CA TYR A 69 -5.53 3.12 9.46
C TYR A 69 -7.02 3.39 9.64
N PRO A 70 -7.87 2.39 9.94
CA PRO A 70 -9.10 2.74 10.59
C PRO A 70 -8.63 3.54 11.79
N GLN A 71 -8.89 4.85 11.77
CA GLN A 71 -8.80 5.65 12.98
C GLN A 71 -9.87 5.00 13.84
N LYS A 72 -9.45 4.04 14.65
CA LYS A 72 -10.25 3.57 15.76
C LYS A 72 -10.31 4.83 16.62
N GLU A 73 -11.38 5.60 16.48
CA GLU A 73 -11.73 6.55 17.53
C GLU A 73 -11.67 5.73 18.81
N VAL A 74 -10.76 6.10 19.72
CA VAL A 74 -10.65 5.41 20.99
C VAL A 74 -11.93 5.76 21.72
N GLU A 75 -12.91 4.86 21.70
CA GLU A 75 -14.21 5.08 22.32
C GLU A 75 -14.02 5.39 23.81
N VAL A 76 -14.66 6.47 24.28
CA VAL A 76 -14.69 6.85 25.69
C VAL A 76 -15.34 5.71 26.47
N GLY A 77 -14.54 4.95 27.21
CA GLY A 77 -14.98 3.73 27.93
C GLY A 77 -14.19 2.45 27.59
N SER A 78 -13.20 2.49 26.70
CA SER A 78 -12.28 1.37 26.49
C SER A 78 -11.45 1.06 27.74
N ILE A 79 -11.05 -0.21 27.95
CA ILE A 79 -10.22 -0.69 29.08
C ILE A 79 -8.92 0.14 29.21
N GLU A 80 -8.36 0.58 28.08
CA GLU A 80 -7.16 1.41 28.01
C GLU A 80 -7.39 2.83 28.58
N TRP A 81 -8.61 3.37 28.45
CA TRP A 81 -9.04 4.64 29.07
C TRP A 81 -9.21 4.50 30.59
N GLN A 82 -9.75 3.37 31.03
CA GLN A 82 -9.97 3.07 32.45
C GLN A 82 -8.65 2.81 33.20
N MET A 83 -7.65 2.22 32.53
CA MET A 83 -6.30 2.03 33.08
C MET A 83 -5.53 3.34 33.25
N GLN A 84 -5.79 4.36 32.41
CA GLN A 84 -5.17 5.68 32.54
C GLN A 84 -5.63 6.41 33.82
N GLN A 85 -6.91 6.25 34.21
CA GLN A 85 -7.45 6.87 35.44
C GLN A 85 -6.86 6.30 36.74
N GLN A 86 -6.37 5.06 36.74
CA GLN A 86 -5.80 4.43 37.94
C GLN A 86 -4.32 4.74 38.18
N ARG A 87 -3.64 5.44 37.26
CA ARG A 87 -2.21 5.79 37.40
C ARG A 87 -1.95 7.10 38.15
N GLU A 88 -2.99 7.87 38.50
CA GLU A 88 -2.86 9.13 39.26
C GLU A 88 -3.10 8.99 40.78
N VAL A 89 -3.48 7.82 41.29
CA VAL A 89 -3.86 7.66 42.71
C VAL A 89 -2.71 7.20 43.61
N ILE A 90 -1.58 6.73 43.07
CA ILE A 90 -0.53 6.08 43.87
C ILE A 90 0.61 6.99 44.36
N ASP A 91 0.52 8.32 44.24
CA ASP A 91 1.57 9.24 44.77
C ASP A 91 1.12 10.10 45.97
N VAL A 92 -0.13 9.99 46.45
CA VAL A 92 -0.64 10.78 47.62
C VAL A 92 -0.75 9.92 48.90
N THR A 93 0.12 8.92 49.05
CA THR A 93 0.21 8.17 50.33
C THR A 93 1.65 8.00 50.81
N ILE A 94 2.48 8.99 50.54
CA ILE A 94 3.64 9.31 51.38
C ILE A 94 3.33 10.71 51.92
N GLU A 95 3.48 10.94 53.22
CA GLU A 95 3.11 12.17 53.97
C GLU A 95 1.69 12.23 54.58
N ASN A 96 1.32 11.24 55.40
CA ASN A 96 0.73 11.53 56.71
C ASN A 96 0.65 10.25 57.57
N SER A 97 1.73 9.96 58.31
CA SER A 97 1.70 9.47 59.69
C SER A 97 3.11 9.31 60.23
#